data_AF-A0A528KGW8-F1
#
_entry.id   AF-A0A528KGW8-F1
#
_cell.length_a   1.000
_cell.length_b   1.000
_cell.length_c   1.000
_cell.angle_alpha   90.00
_cell.angle_beta   90.00
_cell.angle_gamma   90.00
#
_symmetry.space_group_name_H-M   'P 1'
#
loop_
_entity.id
_entity.type
_entity.pdbx_description
1 polymer ?
#
loop_
_entity_poly.entity_id
_entity_poly.type
_entity_poly.pdbx_seq_one_letter_code
_entity_poly.pdbx_strand_id
1 'polypeptide(L)'
;TRPSKTRSFVDLVVQDIAARHGLTGHTYDIDDVGPSLGAAKWSRDLDDRGQAILAQVIAADVLVVGSPTYKGSYTGLFKHFFDLIDPSAL
;
A
#
# COMPACT_ATOMS: atom_id res chain seq x y z
N THR A 1 15.85 -0.05 -9.18
CA THR A 1 14.87 0.96 -8.73
C THR A 1 14.34 1.70 -9.94
N ARG A 2 13.02 1.70 -10.16
CA ARG A 2 12.39 2.54 -11.18
C ARG A 2 12.02 3.86 -10.51
N PRO A 3 12.47 5.02 -11.00
CA PRO A 3 12.16 6.30 -10.34
C PRO A 3 10.65 6.57 -10.41
N SER A 4 10.02 6.81 -9.25
CA SER A 4 8.58 7.10 -9.12
C SER A 4 8.39 8.34 -8.25
N LYS A 5 7.86 9.41 -8.84
CA LYS A 5 7.59 10.68 -8.11
C LYS A 5 6.59 10.47 -6.97
N THR A 6 5.54 9.68 -7.21
CA THR A 6 4.55 9.33 -6.19
C THR A 6 5.23 8.63 -5.02
N ARG A 7 6.06 7.62 -5.30
CA ARG A 7 6.78 6.88 -4.27
C ARG A 7 7.70 7.79 -3.46
N SER A 8 8.52 8.62 -4.12
CA SER A 8 9.42 9.54 -3.43
C SER A 8 8.69 10.53 -2.52
N PHE A 9 7.51 11.00 -2.92
CA PHE A 9 6.70 11.89 -2.09
C PHE A 9 6.09 11.16 -0.89
N VAL A 10 5.54 9.95 -1.09
CA VAL A 10 5.02 9.13 0.02
C VAL A 10 6.13 8.79 1.01
N ASP A 11 7.30 8.37 0.54
CA ASP A 11 8.45 8.06 1.39
C ASP A 11 8.85 9.29 2.23
N LEU A 12 8.89 10.48 1.64
CA LEU A 12 9.19 11.71 2.37
C LEU A 12 8.20 11.96 3.51
N VAL A 13 6.89 11.82 3.24
CA VAL A 13 5.84 12.04 4.24
C VAL A 13 5.88 10.98 5.35
N VAL A 14 6.05 9.71 4.99
CA VAL A 14 6.18 8.61 5.95
C VAL A 14 7.36 8.83 6.88
N GLN A 15 8.53 9.20 6.34
CA GLN A 15 9.72 9.44 7.17
C GLN A 15 9.56 10.67 8.07
N ASP A 16 8.91 11.74 7.60
CA ASP A 16 8.63 12.93 8.42
C ASP A 16 7.68 12.62 9.59
N ILE A 17 6.59 11.89 9.34
CA ILE A 17 5.67 11.45 10.40
C ILE A 17 6.38 10.52 11.38
N ALA A 18 7.12 9.53 10.88
CA ALA A 18 7.85 8.58 11.72
C ALA A 18 8.84 9.28 12.66
N ALA A 19 9.62 10.21 12.13
CA ALA A 19 10.61 10.97 12.90
C ALA A 19 9.96 11.87 13.97
N ARG A 20 8.85 12.54 13.65
CA ARG A 20 8.16 13.45 14.58
C ARG A 20 7.45 12.74 15.73
N HIS A 21 7.01 11.51 15.49
CA HIS A 21 6.20 10.75 16.44
C HIS A 21 6.93 9.55 17.06
N GLY A 22 8.20 9.32 16.72
CA GLY A 22 8.97 8.18 17.22
C GLY A 22 8.42 6.82 16.74
N LEU A 23 7.80 6.79 15.56
CA LEU A 23 7.23 5.59 14.95
C LEU A 23 8.21 4.92 13.99
N THR A 24 7.89 3.70 13.56
CA THR A 24 8.59 3.04 12.46
C THR A 24 7.82 3.27 11.15
N GLY A 25 8.53 3.70 10.10
CA GLY A 25 7.95 3.92 8.78
C GLY A 25 8.27 2.79 7.81
N HIS A 26 7.26 2.22 7.17
CA HIS A 26 7.39 1.30 6.05
C HIS A 26 6.59 1.81 4.86
N THR A 27 7.14 1.67 3.65
CA THR A 27 6.43 2.05 2.42
C THR A 27 6.49 0.91 1.41
N TYR A 28 5.35 0.62 0.78
CA TYR A 28 5.18 -0.40 -0.25
C TYR A 28 4.66 0.21 -1.55
N ASP A 29 5.17 -0.25 -2.69
CA ASP A 29 4.56 -0.04 -4.00
C ASP A 29 3.54 -1.16 -4.25
N ILE A 30 2.57 -0.95 -5.14
CA ILE A 30 1.58 -1.97 -5.48
C ILE A 30 2.25 -3.21 -6.08
N ASP A 31 3.35 -3.01 -6.81
CA ASP A 31 4.17 -4.08 -7.37
C ASP A 31 4.85 -4.93 -6.26
N ASP A 32 5.01 -4.37 -5.05
CA ASP A 32 5.60 -5.10 -3.92
C ASP A 32 4.66 -6.17 -3.36
N VAL A 33 3.34 -6.06 -3.56
CA VAL A 33 2.36 -7.08 -3.13
C VAL A 33 2.57 -8.38 -3.90
N GLY A 34 3.10 -8.31 -5.12
CA GLY A 34 3.44 -9.46 -5.94
C GLY A 34 2.34 -9.87 -6.92
N PRO A 35 2.61 -10.93 -7.71
CA PRO A 35 1.79 -11.30 -8.85
C PRO A 35 0.41 -11.87 -8.47
N SER A 36 0.25 -12.39 -7.24
CA SER A 36 -1.03 -12.92 -6.76
C SER A 36 -2.13 -11.85 -6.68
N LEU A 37 -1.76 -10.58 -6.48
CA LEU A 37 -2.71 -9.47 -6.37
C LEU A 37 -3.66 -9.39 -7.57
N GLY A 38 -3.18 -9.58 -8.79
CA GLY A 38 -4.02 -9.39 -9.99
C GLY A 38 -5.14 -10.42 -10.14
N ALA A 39 -5.04 -11.58 -9.48
CA ALA A 39 -6.01 -12.66 -9.58
C ALA A 39 -6.83 -12.86 -8.28
N ALA A 40 -6.43 -12.22 -7.19
CA ALA A 40 -7.06 -12.37 -5.88
C ALA A 40 -8.48 -11.81 -5.87
N LYS A 41 -9.45 -12.57 -5.39
CA LYS A 41 -10.82 -12.07 -5.16
C LYS A 41 -11.05 -11.73 -3.69
N TRP A 42 -10.27 -12.36 -2.81
CA TRP A 42 -10.30 -12.21 -1.37
C TRP A 42 -8.86 -12.07 -0.85
N SER A 43 -8.69 -11.46 0.33
CA SER A 43 -7.37 -11.33 0.98
C SER A 43 -6.64 -12.67 1.15
N ARG A 44 -7.38 -13.75 1.43
CA ARG A 44 -6.85 -15.13 1.52
C ARG A 44 -6.32 -15.71 0.20
N ASP A 45 -6.61 -15.09 -0.93
CA ASP A 45 -6.13 -15.52 -2.24
C ASP A 45 -4.73 -14.95 -2.55
N LEU A 46 -4.22 -14.01 -1.73
CA LEU A 46 -2.85 -13.52 -1.82
C LEU A 46 -1.86 -14.60 -1.39
N ASP A 47 -0.67 -14.59 -2.00
CA ASP A 47 0.47 -15.38 -1.51
C ASP A 47 1.01 -14.82 -0.18
N ASP A 48 1.95 -15.55 0.44
CA ASP A 48 2.53 -15.19 1.74
C ASP A 48 3.10 -13.76 1.78
N ARG A 49 3.68 -13.30 0.67
CA ARG A 49 4.24 -11.95 0.55
C ARG A 49 3.12 -10.91 0.53
N GLY A 50 2.10 -11.12 -0.28
CA GLY A 50 0.95 -10.24 -0.35
C GLY A 50 0.19 -10.18 0.98
N GLN A 51 0.00 -11.32 1.64
CA GLN A 51 -0.64 -11.39 2.96
C GLN A 51 0.17 -10.64 4.03
N ALA A 52 1.50 -10.77 4.03
CA ALA A 52 2.35 -10.07 4.99
C ALA A 52 2.27 -8.53 4.84
N ILE A 53 2.28 -8.04 3.60
CA ILE A 53 2.15 -6.60 3.33
C ILE A 53 0.75 -6.11 3.72
N LEU A 54 -0.30 -6.86 3.35
CA LEU A 54 -1.67 -6.52 3.71
C LEU A 54 -1.85 -6.45 5.24
N ALA A 55 -1.29 -7.41 5.98
CA ALA A 55 -1.33 -7.43 7.44
C ALA A 55 -0.62 -6.21 8.06
N GLN A 56 0.53 -5.79 7.52
CA GLN A 56 1.20 -4.58 7.99
C GLN A 56 0.41 -3.31 7.69
N VAL A 57 -0.24 -3.23 6.53
CA VAL A 57 -1.11 -2.10 6.17
C VAL A 57 -2.29 -1.98 7.12
N ILE A 58 -2.95 -3.10 7.44
CA ILE A 58 -4.09 -3.13 8.36
C ILE A 58 -3.67 -2.81 9.80
N ALA A 59 -2.48 -3.26 10.21
CA ALA A 59 -1.98 -3.03 11.58
C ALA A 59 -1.35 -1.65 11.79
N ALA A 60 -1.26 -0.80 10.76
CA ALA A 60 -0.59 0.49 10.87
C ALA A 60 -1.42 1.50 11.67
N ASP A 61 -0.77 2.19 12.63
CA ASP A 61 -1.41 3.29 13.37
C ASP A 61 -1.71 4.51 12.48
N VAL A 62 -0.90 4.69 11.42
CA VAL A 62 -1.03 5.77 10.43
C VAL A 62 -0.80 5.22 9.04
N LEU A 63 -1.77 5.42 8.14
CA LEU A 63 -1.67 5.02 6.75
C LEU A 63 -1.50 6.24 5.83
N VAL A 64 -0.37 6.30 5.11
CA VAL A 64 -0.12 7.29 4.06
C VAL A 64 -0.32 6.63 2.70
N VAL A 65 -1.20 7.19 1.88
CA VAL A 65 -1.62 6.58 0.62
C VAL A 65 -1.33 7.49 -0.57
N GLY A 66 -0.66 6.97 -1.58
CA GLY A 66 -0.36 7.69 -2.82
C GLY A 66 -0.62 6.85 -4.05
N SER A 67 -1.38 7.38 -5.01
CA SER A 67 -1.55 6.82 -6.35
C SER A 67 -1.22 7.90 -7.38
N PRO A 68 -0.48 7.60 -8.47
CA PRO A 68 -0.46 8.51 -9.61
C PRO A 68 -1.88 8.68 -10.16
N THR A 69 -2.16 9.84 -10.74
CA THR A 69 -3.41 10.07 -11.47
C THR A 69 -3.29 9.46 -12.87
N TYR A 70 -4.11 8.45 -13.15
CA TYR A 70 -4.22 7.83 -14.47
C TYR A 70 -5.66 7.91 -14.96
N LYS A 71 -5.88 8.50 -16.14
CA LYS A 71 -7.22 8.76 -16.70
C LYS A 71 -8.17 9.48 -15.72
N GLY A 72 -7.63 10.42 -14.93
CA GLY A 72 -8.41 11.21 -13.97
C GLY A 72 -8.74 10.50 -12.65
N SER A 73 -8.22 9.30 -12.41
CA SER A 73 -8.46 8.54 -11.17
C SER A 73 -7.17 7.85 -10.66
N TYR A 74 -7.27 7.12 -9.55
CA TYR A 74 -6.24 6.19 -9.11
C TYR A 74 -6.14 4.96 -10.02
N THR A 75 -5.07 4.17 -9.88
CA THR A 75 -4.87 2.99 -10.74
C THR A 75 -5.80 1.82 -10.36
N GLY A 76 -6.08 0.95 -11.33
CA GLY A 76 -6.96 -0.22 -11.11
C GLY A 76 -6.40 -1.21 -10.08
N LEU A 77 -5.09 -1.50 -10.12
CA LEU A 77 -4.44 -2.37 -9.14
C LEU A 77 -4.45 -1.78 -7.73
N PHE A 78 -4.29 -0.46 -7.62
CA PHE A 78 -4.42 0.24 -6.34
C PHE A 78 -5.82 0.03 -5.75
N LYS A 79 -6.87 0.29 -6.55
CA LYS A 79 -8.26 0.05 -6.11
C LYS A 79 -8.49 -1.40 -5.71
N HIS A 80 -7.99 -2.31 -6.54
CA HIS A 80 -8.14 -3.73 -6.31
C HIS A 80 -7.54 -4.19 -4.99
N PHE A 81 -6.34 -3.70 -4.63
CA PHE A 81 -5.75 -3.98 -3.32
C PHE A 81 -6.62 -3.51 -2.16
N PHE A 82 -7.15 -2.28 -2.24
CA PHE A 82 -8.05 -1.74 -1.21
C PHE A 82 -9.38 -2.52 -1.13
N ASP A 83 -9.85 -3.12 -2.22
CA ASP A 83 -11.04 -3.99 -2.22
C ASP A 83 -10.86 -5.30 -1.47
N LEU A 84 -9.61 -5.71 -1.20
CA LEU A 84 -9.31 -6.90 -0.40
C LEU A 84 -9.32 -6.62 1.12
N ILE A 85 -9.38 -5.35 1.52
CA ILE A 85 -9.41 -4.94 2.93
C ILE A 85 -10.86 -4.93 3.42
N ASP A 86 -11.12 -5.56 4.56
CA ASP A 86 -12.43 -5.46 5.21
C ASP A 86 -12.69 -3.99 5.59
N PRO A 87 -13.84 -3.39 5.25
CA PRO A 87 -14.13 -2.00 5.59
C PRO A 87 -14.05 -1.67 7.09
N SER A 88 -14.20 -2.66 7.97
CA SER A 88 -14.06 -2.50 9.42
C SER A 88 -12.62 -2.55 9.92
N ALA A 89 -11.66 -2.86 9.03
CA ALA A 89 -10.24 -3.00 9.36
C ALA A 89 -9.41 -1.73 9.14
N LEU A 90 -10.05 -0.60 8.81
CA LEU A 90 -9.42 0.72 8.60
C LEU A 90 -10.03 1.78 9.52
#